data_AF-A0A9E0QYW9-F1
#
_entry.id   AF-A0A9E0QYW9-F1
#
_cell.length_a   1.000
_cell.length_b   1.000
_cell.length_c   1.000
_cell.angle_alpha   90.00
_cell.angle_beta   90.00
_cell.angle_gamma   90.00
#
_symmetry.space_group_name_H-M   'P 1'
#
loop_
_entity.id
_entity.type
_entity.pdbx_description
1 polymer ?
#
loop_
_entity_poly.entity_id
_entity_poly.type
_entity_poly.pdbx_seq_one_letter_code
_entity_poly.pdbx_strand_id
1 'polypeptide(L)'
;MSAQLAQTPIPHIPHARAGRITDQVLDHIIAAAKTAQTAQTLTEADAALILVTLPQIAEELRQRRAAMDLISDVTDLDNVLFMPSPAKG
;
A
#
# COMPACT_ATOMS: atom_id res chain seq x y z
N MET A 1 -9.26 29.33 -27.26
CA MET A 1 -8.28 28.46 -27.95
C MET A 1 -7.75 27.49 -26.92
N SER A 2 -8.27 26.27 -26.90
CA SER A 2 -7.94 25.27 -25.88
C SER A 2 -6.65 24.55 -26.28
N ALA A 3 -5.60 24.67 -25.47
CA ALA A 3 -4.35 23.95 -25.70
C ALA A 3 -4.59 22.45 -25.48
N GLN A 4 -4.47 21.66 -26.55
CA GLN A 4 -4.40 20.21 -26.47
C GLN A 4 -3.08 19.85 -25.78
N LEU A 5 -3.17 19.44 -24.52
CA LEU A 5 -2.05 18.80 -23.82
C LEU A 5 -1.78 17.47 -24.55
N ALA A 6 -0.67 17.42 -25.29
CA ALA A 6 -0.21 16.19 -25.91
C ALA A 6 -0.01 15.14 -24.81
N GLN A 7 -0.80 14.08 -24.84
CA GLN A 7 -0.60 12.93 -23.97
C GLN A 7 0.66 12.21 -24.43
N THR A 8 1.79 12.53 -23.80
CA THR A 8 3.03 11.78 -24.02
C THR A 8 2.80 10.35 -23.52
N PRO A 9 2.97 9.32 -24.36
CA PRO A 9 2.81 7.95 -23.92
C PRO A 9 3.79 7.66 -22.80
N ILE A 10 3.27 7.28 -21.63
CA ILE A 10 4.08 6.89 -20.49
C ILE A 10 4.94 5.69 -20.94
N PRO A 11 6.28 5.76 -20.82
CA PRO A 11 7.14 4.68 -21.27
C PRO A 11 6.78 3.39 -20.51
N HIS A 12 6.30 2.39 -21.25
CA HIS A 12 6.05 1.06 -20.71
C HIS A 12 7.41 0.38 -20.46
N ILE A 13 7.79 0.24 -19.20
CA ILE A 13 9.02 -0.47 -18.80
C ILE A 13 8.62 -1.90 -18.41
N PRO A 14 8.69 -2.88 -19.34
CA PRO A 14 8.36 -4.26 -19.03
C PRO A 14 9.30 -4.78 -17.94
N HIS A 15 8.74 -5.45 -16.94
CA HIS A 15 9.48 -6.04 -15.81
C HIS A 15 10.21 -5.05 -14.91
N ALA A 16 9.82 -3.77 -14.88
CA ALA A 16 10.19 -2.87 -13.80
C ALA A 16 9.63 -3.42 -12.47
N ARG A 17 10.42 -4.27 -11.81
CA ARG A 17 10.20 -4.62 -10.43
C ARG A 17 10.91 -3.53 -9.64
N ALA A 18 10.15 -2.70 -8.92
CA ALA A 18 10.77 -2.01 -7.80
C ALA A 18 11.49 -3.10 -7.00
N GLY A 19 12.78 -2.88 -6.74
CA GLY A 19 13.59 -3.80 -5.95
C GLY A 19 13.01 -3.95 -4.54
N ARG A 20 13.79 -4.49 -3.61
CA ARG A 20 13.35 -4.51 -2.22
C ARG A 20 12.99 -3.08 -1.77
N ILE A 21 11.75 -2.89 -1.32
CA ILE A 21 11.33 -1.64 -0.69
C ILE A 21 12.08 -1.56 0.64
N THR A 22 13.05 -0.66 0.73
CA THR A 22 13.78 -0.37 1.95
C THR A 22 13.14 0.81 2.68
N ASP A 23 13.47 0.99 3.94
CA ASP A 23 13.01 2.15 4.72
C ASP A 23 13.40 3.48 4.04
N GLN A 24 14.60 3.53 3.44
CA GLN A 24 15.04 4.67 2.64
C GLN A 24 14.14 4.95 1.43
N VAL A 25 13.66 3.91 0.73
CA VAL A 25 12.72 4.08 -0.38
C VAL A 25 11.38 4.59 0.13
N LEU A 26 10.92 4.12 1.29
CA LEU A 26 9.71 4.62 1.94
C LEU A 26 9.84 6.10 2.34
N ASP A 27 10.96 6.50 2.92
CA ASP A 27 11.24 7.88 3.27
C ASP A 27 11.22 8.79 2.04
N HIS A 28 11.78 8.34 0.92
CA HIS A 28 11.75 9.08 -0.34
C HIS A 28 10.32 9.20 -0.90
N ILE A 29 9.50 8.14 -0.82
CA ILE A 29 8.09 8.19 -1.24
C ILE A 29 7.30 9.16 -0.36
N ILE A 30 7.52 9.16 0.96
CA ILE A 30 6.87 10.08 1.89
C ILE A 30 7.27 11.52 1.59
N ALA A 31 8.55 11.78 1.32
CA ALA A 31 9.04 13.10 0.95
C ALA A 31 8.42 13.56 -0.38
N ALA A 32 8.44 12.71 -1.42
CA ALA A 32 7.80 12.99 -2.71
C ALA A 32 6.30 13.26 -2.57
N ALA A 33 5.58 12.48 -1.75
CA ALA A 33 4.16 12.69 -1.49
C ALA A 33 3.88 14.01 -0.74
N LYS A 34 4.71 14.38 0.23
CA LYS A 34 4.61 15.68 0.93
C LYS A 34 4.86 16.83 -0.04
N THR A 35 5.85 16.71 -0.93
CA THR A 35 6.09 17.67 -2.00
C THR A 35 4.88 17.76 -2.93
N ALA A 36 4.25 16.65 -3.30
CA ALA A 36 3.02 16.63 -4.10
C ALA A 36 1.85 17.40 -3.45
N GLN A 37 1.74 17.30 -2.12
CA GLN A 37 0.66 17.93 -1.36
C GLN A 37 0.87 19.43 -1.14
N THR A 38 2.13 19.87 -1.07
CA THR A 38 2.50 21.24 -0.66
C THR A 38 3.01 22.11 -1.80
N ALA A 39 3.64 21.51 -2.81
CA ALA A 39 4.18 22.18 -3.98
C ALA A 39 3.24 22.02 -5.17
N GLN A 40 3.28 23.00 -6.08
CA GLN A 40 2.47 22.97 -7.31
C GLN A 40 2.97 21.93 -8.34
N THR A 41 4.21 21.42 -8.20
CA THR A 41 4.83 20.54 -9.20
C THR A 41 5.71 19.46 -8.56
N LEU A 42 5.61 18.23 -9.06
CA LEU A 42 6.53 17.14 -8.77
C LEU A 42 7.66 17.07 -9.79
N THR A 43 8.83 16.59 -9.38
CA THR A 43 9.87 16.22 -10.35
C THR A 43 9.47 14.95 -11.08
N GLU A 44 9.95 14.76 -12.32
CA GLU A 44 9.69 13.53 -13.09
C GLU A 44 10.24 12.29 -12.39
N ALA A 45 11.37 12.42 -11.70
CA ALA A 45 11.98 11.33 -10.93
C ALA A 45 11.10 10.92 -9.74
N ASP A 46 10.56 11.89 -9.00
CA ASP A 46 9.63 11.62 -7.88
C ASP A 46 8.34 10.98 -8.38
N ALA A 47 7.83 11.42 -9.53
CA ALA A 47 6.61 10.88 -10.12
C ALA A 47 6.82 9.44 -10.57
N ALA A 48 7.94 9.15 -11.23
CA ALA A 48 8.33 7.80 -11.62
C ALA A 48 8.52 6.90 -10.40
N LEU A 49 9.16 7.41 -9.32
CA LEU A 49 9.32 6.66 -8.07
C LEU A 49 7.96 6.26 -7.52
N ILE A 50 7.04 7.21 -7.33
CA ILE A 50 5.68 6.94 -6.82
C ILE A 50 4.96 5.91 -7.71
N LEU A 51 4.99 6.08 -9.03
CA LEU A 51 4.29 5.18 -9.96
C LEU A 51 4.79 3.74 -9.89
N VAL A 52 6.09 3.54 -9.68
CA VAL A 52 6.69 2.19 -9.64
C VAL A 52 6.52 1.53 -8.27
N THR A 53 6.56 2.31 -7.17
CA THR A 53 6.54 1.75 -5.81
C THR A 53 5.14 1.63 -5.21
N LEU A 54 4.21 2.54 -5.54
CA LEU A 54 2.88 2.59 -4.92
C LEU A 54 2.05 1.31 -5.12
N PRO A 55 2.06 0.63 -6.29
CA PRO A 55 1.32 -0.62 -6.46
C PRO A 55 1.78 -1.74 -5.50
N GLN A 56 3.09 -1.85 -5.27
CA GLN A 56 3.65 -2.85 -4.36
C GLN A 56 3.26 -2.57 -2.90
N ILE A 57 3.32 -1.30 -2.49
CA ILE A 57 2.88 -0.87 -1.15
C ILE A 57 1.39 -1.14 -0.95
N ALA A 58 0.56 -0.84 -1.96
CA ALA A 58 -0.88 -1.08 -1.89
C ALA A 58 -1.20 -2.58 -1.76
N GLU A 59 -0.48 -3.44 -2.47
CA GLU A 59 -0.64 -4.89 -2.37
C GLU A 59 -0.27 -5.42 -0.98
N GLU A 60 0.86 -4.98 -0.41
CA GLU A 60 1.25 -5.35 0.96
C GLU A 60 0.21 -4.89 1.99
N LEU A 61 -0.27 -3.66 1.88
CA LEU A 61 -1.30 -3.13 2.78
C LEU A 61 -2.61 -3.91 2.66
N ARG A 62 -3.01 -4.27 1.44
CA ARG A 62 -4.18 -5.12 1.19
C ARG A 62 -4.04 -6.49 1.84
N GLN A 63 -2.87 -7.12 1.69
CA GLN A 63 -2.57 -8.42 2.29
C GLN A 63 -2.57 -8.35 3.83
N ARG A 64 -1.95 -7.32 4.41
CA ARG A 64 -1.97 -7.09 5.86
C ARG A 64 -3.40 -6.89 6.37
N ARG A 65 -4.22 -6.12 5.65
CA ARG A 65 -5.64 -5.92 6.02
C ARG A 65 -6.43 -7.21 5.99
N ALA A 66 -6.32 -7.98 4.90
CA ALA A 66 -7.00 -9.28 4.80
C ALA A 66 -6.58 -10.26 5.91
N ALA A 67 -5.30 -10.25 6.30
CA ALA A 67 -4.81 -11.07 7.41
C ALA A 67 -5.37 -10.62 8.77
N MET A 68 -5.48 -9.31 9.01
CA MET A 68 -6.07 -8.78 10.24
C MET A 68 -7.58 -9.02 10.32
N ASP A 69 -8.30 -8.90 9.20
CA ASP A 69 -9.73 -9.22 9.13
C ASP A 69 -9.96 -10.71 9.46
N LEU A 70 -9.11 -11.60 8.91
CA LEU A 70 -9.14 -13.03 9.24
C LEU A 70 -8.85 -13.32 10.73
N ILE A 71 -7.88 -12.62 11.33
CA ILE A 71 -7.59 -12.75 12.76
C ILE A 71 -8.80 -12.29 13.57
N SER A 72 -9.41 -11.15 13.21
CA SER A 72 -10.63 -10.66 13.85
C SER A 72 -11.71 -11.75 13.84
N ASP A 73 -12.00 -12.33 12.68
CA ASP A 73 -13.00 -13.40 12.54
C ASP A 73 -12.71 -14.66 13.41
N VAL A 74 -11.43 -14.98 13.62
CA VAL A 74 -11.01 -16.13 14.44
C VAL A 74 -10.97 -15.80 15.93
N THR A 75 -10.77 -14.53 16.29
CA THR A 75 -10.68 -14.06 17.68
C THR A 75 -11.98 -13.52 18.25
N ASP A 76 -12.99 -13.26 17.40
CA ASP A 76 -14.36 -12.89 17.78
C ASP A 76 -15.13 -14.12 18.33
N LEU A 77 -14.55 -14.73 19.37
CA LEU A 77 -15.03 -15.90 20.09
C LEU A 77 -15.99 -15.50 21.22
N ASP A 78 -16.60 -14.31 21.16
CA ASP A 78 -17.56 -13.81 22.14
C ASP A 78 -18.83 -14.69 22.25
N ASN A 79 -19.01 -15.65 21.33
CA ASN A 79 -20.08 -16.65 21.36
C ASN A 79 -19.63 -18.06 21.76
N VAL A 80 -18.38 -18.28 22.18
CA VAL A 80 -17.93 -19.60 22.64
C VAL A 80 -18.29 -19.78 24.11
N LEU A 81 -19.47 -20.39 24.34
CA LEU A 81 -19.84 -20.95 25.63
C LEU A 81 -18.90 -22.13 25.94
N PHE A 82 -17.91 -21.90 26.80
CA PHE A 82 -17.13 -22.99 27.39
C PHE A 82 -18.08 -23.86 28.22
N MET A 83 -18.34 -25.08 27.76
CA MET A 83 -19.14 -26.03 28.54
C MET A 83 -18.44 -26.30 29.88
N PRO A 84 -19.16 -26.22 31.02
CA PRO A 84 -18.57 -26.51 32.31
C PRO A 84 -18.11 -27.96 32.34
N SER A 85 -16.83 -28.15 32.71
CA SER A 85 -16.23 -29.47 32.88
C SER A 85 -17.06 -30.30 33.87
N PRO A 86 -17.42 -31.57 33.57
CA PRO A 86 -18.14 -32.40 34.52
C PRO A 86 -17.29 -32.55 35.78
N ALA A 87 -17.87 -32.15 36.91
CA ALA A 87 -17.24 -32.31 38.22
C ALA A 87 -16.82 -33.77 38.39
N LYS A 88 -15.53 -34.01 38.66
CA LYS A 88 -15.04 -35.32 39.05
C LYS A 88 -15.65 -35.66 40.40
N GLY A 89 -16.63 -36.57 40.39
CA GLY A 89 -17.11 -37.25 41.59
C GLY A 89 -16.10 -38.24 42.14
#